data_AF-A0A925X3L2-F1
#
_entry.id   AF-A0A925X3L2-F1
#
_cell.length_a   1.000
_cell.length_b   1.000
_cell.length_c   1.000
_cell.angle_alpha   90.00
_cell.angle_beta   90.00
_cell.angle_gamma   90.00
#
_symmetry.space_group_name_H-M   'P 1'
#
loop_
_entity.id
_entity.type
_entity.pdbx_description
1 polymer ?
#
loop_
_entity_poly.entity_id
_entity_poly.type
_entity_poly.pdbx_seq_one_letter_code
_entity_poly.pdbx_strand_id
1 'polypeptide(L)'
;MRKLLLLSSIVLLTASTSIARQNAGVVLTREQVDAIVQPLVDDGNAQSIVVGIIDSSGTHVYGYGKIAKEIDRAPDGKTVFEIGGLTTPLTG
;
A
#
# COMPACT_ATOMS: atom_id res chain seq x y z
N MET A 1 33.90 16.18 39.66
CA MET A 1 34.18 15.20 38.58
C MET A 1 33.10 14.12 38.44
N ARG A 2 32.49 13.59 39.51
CA ARG A 2 31.39 12.60 39.43
C ARG A 2 30.06 13.09 38.80
N LYS A 3 29.69 14.37 38.99
CA LYS A 3 28.44 14.93 38.42
C LYS A 3 28.50 15.16 36.90
N LEU A 4 29.69 15.31 36.32
CA LEU A 4 29.87 15.57 34.89
C LEU A 4 29.76 14.29 34.03
N LEU A 5 29.98 13.11 34.63
CA LEU A 5 29.78 11.81 33.96
C LEU A 5 28.29 11.43 33.83
N LEU A 6 27.44 11.85 34.77
CA LEU A 6 26.01 11.49 34.79
C LEU A 6 25.18 12.19 33.70
N LEU A 7 25.58 13.39 33.28
CA LEU A 7 24.88 14.16 32.23
C LEU A 7 25.17 13.62 30.81
N SER A 8 26.32 12.97 30.59
CA SER A 8 26.65 12.35 29.30
C SER A 8 25.83 11.08 29.04
N SER A 9 25.48 10.32 30.08
CA SER A 9 24.68 9.09 29.96
C SER A 9 23.21 9.34 29.60
N ILE A 10 22.66 10.52 29.91
CA ILE A 10 21.26 10.87 29.59
C ILE A 10 21.12 11.27 28.11
N VAL A 11 22.14 11.90 27.53
CA VAL A 11 22.14 12.32 26.12
C VAL A 11 22.28 11.14 25.16
N LEU A 12 22.96 10.06 25.57
CA LEU A 12 23.04 8.83 24.74
C LEU A 12 21.75 8.01 24.73
N LEU A 13 20.88 8.13 25.75
CA LEU A 13 19.66 7.31 25.84
C LEU A 13 18.51 7.83 24.97
N THR A 14 18.49 9.13 24.63
CA THR A 14 17.46 9.72 23.77
C THR A 14 17.74 9.59 22.28
N ALA A 15 18.98 9.28 21.87
CA ALA A 15 19.34 9.17 20.46
C ALA A 15 18.88 7.84 19.81
N SER A 16 18.68 6.78 20.60
CA SER A 16 18.35 5.45 20.07
C SER A 16 16.88 5.27 19.66
N THR A 17 15.96 6.13 20.11
CA THR A 17 14.54 5.99 19.79
C THR A 17 14.17 6.60 18.42
N SER A 18 14.98 7.51 17.89
CA SER A 18 14.69 8.19 16.61
C SER A 18 15.05 7.37 15.37
N ILE A 19 15.99 6.42 15.47
CA ILE A 19 16.45 5.61 14.34
C ILE A 19 15.43 4.49 14.04
N ALA A 20 14.77 3.94 15.05
CA ALA A 20 13.80 2.85 14.88
C ALA A 20 12.45 3.30 14.28
N ARG A 21 12.14 4.61 14.31
CA ARG A 21 10.85 5.15 13.85
C ARG A 21 10.80 5.52 12.37
N GLN A 22 11.93 5.43 11.65
CA GLN A 22 11.99 5.88 10.25
C GLN A 22 11.54 4.82 9.22
N ASN A 23 11.30 3.57 9.66
CA ASN A 23 10.94 2.46 8.77
C ASN A 23 9.46 2.06 8.84
N ALA A 24 8.59 2.88 9.43
CA ALA A 24 7.15 2.70 9.26
C ALA A 24 6.82 3.03 7.79
N GLY A 25 6.81 2.02 6.92
CA GLY A 25 6.47 2.18 5.51
C GLY A 25 5.15 2.95 5.35
N VAL A 26 5.01 3.65 4.22
CA VAL A 26 3.79 4.41 3.93
C VAL A 26 2.61 3.43 3.91
N VAL A 27 1.66 3.63 4.82
CA VAL A 27 0.37 2.92 4.82
C VAL A 27 -0.61 3.79 4.06
N LEU A 28 -1.18 3.25 2.98
CA LEU A 28 -2.21 3.92 2.21
C LEU A 28 -3.58 3.60 2.78
N THR A 29 -4.32 4.64 3.13
CA THR A 29 -5.73 4.50 3.53
C THR A 29 -6.59 4.15 2.33
N ARG A 30 -7.73 3.50 2.57
CA ARG A 30 -8.69 3.19 1.50
C ARG A 30 -9.16 4.45 0.78
N GLU A 31 -9.39 5.53 1.53
CA GLU A 31 -9.87 6.82 1.00
C GLU A 31 -8.87 7.42 0.00
N GLN A 32 -7.56 7.28 0.26
CA GLN A 32 -6.52 7.72 -0.67
C GLN A 32 -6.50 6.91 -1.97
N VAL A 33 -6.81 5.61 -1.90
CA VAL A 33 -6.91 4.75 -3.08
C VAL A 33 -8.19 5.08 -3.85
N ASP A 34 -9.33 5.19 -3.15
CA ASP A 34 -10.63 5.54 -3.73
C ASP A 34 -10.54 6.86 -4.53
N ALA A 35 -9.87 7.89 -3.98
CA ALA A 35 -9.71 9.19 -4.61
C ALA A 35 -8.96 9.16 -5.96
N ILE A 36 -8.14 8.13 -6.20
CA ILE A 36 -7.37 7.96 -7.44
C ILE A 36 -8.10 7.05 -8.41
N VAL A 37 -8.64 5.94 -7.92
CA VAL A 37 -9.08 4.82 -8.77
C VAL A 37 -10.55 4.94 -9.15
N GLN A 38 -11.40 5.43 -8.25
CA GLN A 38 -12.83 5.57 -8.51
C GLN A 38 -13.13 6.44 -9.75
N PRO A 39 -12.48 7.61 -9.95
CA PRO A 39 -12.69 8.40 -11.17
C PRO A 39 -12.34 7.67 -12.46
N LEU A 40 -11.35 6.78 -12.45
CA LEU A 40 -10.98 6.01 -13.66
C LEU A 40 -12.11 5.08 -14.11
N VAL A 41 -12.90 4.57 -13.15
CA VAL A 41 -14.06 3.74 -13.45
C VAL A 41 -15.27 4.60 -13.79
N ASP A 42 -15.52 5.66 -13.00
CA ASP A 42 -16.69 6.53 -13.17
C ASP A 42 -16.67 7.27 -14.52
N ASP A 43 -15.49 7.72 -14.95
CA ASP A 43 -15.28 8.39 -16.24
C ASP A 43 -15.24 7.40 -17.43
N GLY A 44 -15.33 6.09 -17.16
CA GLY A 44 -15.28 5.05 -18.17
C GLY A 44 -13.90 4.78 -18.77
N ASN A 45 -12.83 5.35 -18.20
CA ASN A 45 -11.45 5.10 -18.62
C ASN A 45 -11.03 3.63 -18.39
N ALA A 46 -11.62 2.98 -17.40
CA ALA A 46 -11.46 1.56 -17.13
C ALA A 46 -12.79 0.93 -16.72
N GLN A 47 -13.08 -0.26 -17.26
CA GLN A 47 -14.28 -1.01 -16.85
C GLN A 47 -14.14 -1.64 -15.45
N SER A 48 -12.93 -2.11 -15.11
CA SER A 48 -12.67 -2.98 -13.97
C SER A 48 -11.23 -2.79 -13.50
N ILE A 49 -11.04 -2.53 -12.21
CA ILE A 49 -9.72 -2.37 -11.59
C ILE A 49 -9.68 -3.13 -10.26
N VAL A 50 -8.60 -3.86 -10.01
CA VAL A 50 -8.26 -4.40 -8.68
C VAL A 50 -6.96 -3.76 -8.22
N VAL A 51 -6.95 -3.24 -7.00
CA VAL A 51 -5.74 -2.72 -6.34
C VAL A 51 -5.38 -3.63 -5.18
N GLY A 52 -4.19 -4.21 -5.22
CA GLY A 52 -3.58 -4.93 -4.10
C GLY A 52 -2.48 -4.09 -3.46
N ILE A 53 -2.51 -3.95 -2.13
CA ILE A 53 -1.50 -3.22 -1.34
C ILE A 53 -0.93 -4.18 -0.31
N ILE A 54 0.40 -4.23 -0.22
CA ILE A 54 1.12 -4.98 0.81
C ILE A 54 1.97 -3.97 1.57
N ASP A 55 1.65 -3.74 2.84
CA ASP A 55 2.37 -2.82 3.72
C ASP A 55 2.53 -3.40 5.14
N SER A 56 3.00 -2.58 6.08
CA SER A 56 3.23 -2.99 7.47
C SER A 56 1.97 -3.47 8.22
N SER A 57 0.77 -3.11 7.75
CA SER A 57 -0.52 -3.52 8.30
C SER A 57 -1.08 -4.79 7.64
N GLY A 58 -0.44 -5.29 6.59
CA GLY A 58 -0.79 -6.54 5.91
C GLY A 58 -1.16 -6.34 4.44
N THR A 59 -2.01 -7.24 3.95
CA THR A 59 -2.49 -7.24 2.56
C THR A 59 -3.90 -6.66 2.49
N HIS A 60 -4.10 -5.67 1.63
CA HIS A 60 -5.39 -5.05 1.34
C HIS A 60 -5.74 -5.23 -0.14
N VAL A 61 -7.02 -5.50 -0.43
CA VAL A 61 -7.51 -5.66 -1.80
C VAL A 61 -8.77 -4.85 -1.98
N TYR A 62 -8.79 -3.99 -3.00
CA TYR A 62 -9.91 -3.13 -3.33
C TYR A 62 -10.33 -3.33 -4.79
N GLY A 63 -11.61 -3.61 -5.01
CA GLY A 63 -12.20 -3.79 -6.34
C GLY A 63 -13.05 -2.59 -6.75
N TYR A 64 -12.91 -2.17 -8.00
CA TYR A 64 -13.62 -1.04 -8.58
C TYR A 64 -14.23 -1.42 -9.93
N GLY A 65 -15.43 -0.90 -10.21
CA GLY A 65 -16.15 -1.16 -11.46
C GLY A 65 -16.82 -2.52 -11.51
N LYS A 66 -16.86 -3.12 -12.69
CA LYS A 66 -17.60 -4.37 -12.94
C LYS A 66 -16.76 -5.34 -13.75
N ILE A 67 -16.79 -6.62 -13.39
CA ILE A 67 -16.04 -7.67 -14.12
C ILE A 67 -16.47 -7.81 -15.59
N ALA A 68 -17.70 -7.41 -15.92
CA ALA A 68 -18.24 -7.38 -17.28
C ALA A 68 -19.40 -6.39 -17.35
N LYS A 69 -19.76 -5.92 -18.55
CA LYS A 69 -20.84 -4.94 -18.74
C LYS A 69 -22.17 -5.43 -18.15
N GLU A 70 -22.46 -6.71 -18.34
CA GLU A 70 -23.72 -7.35 -17.94
C GLU A 70 -23.70 -7.92 -16.51
N ILE A 71 -22.55 -7.89 -15.84
CA ILE A 71 -22.39 -8.50 -14.52
C ILE A 71 -22.11 -7.41 -13.49
N ASP A 72 -23.12 -7.12 -12.66
CA ASP A 72 -23.04 -6.13 -11.59
C ASP A 72 -22.27 -6.66 -10.37
N ARG A 73 -20.98 -6.97 -10.58
CA ARG A 73 -20.08 -7.46 -9.55
C ARG A 73 -18.71 -6.79 -9.72
N ALA A 74 -18.23 -6.16 -8.66
CA ALA A 74 -16.86 -5.65 -8.62
C ALA A 74 -15.85 -6.81 -8.70
N PRO A 75 -14.67 -6.57 -9.29
CA PRO A 75 -13.61 -7.56 -9.27
C PRO A 75 -13.05 -7.71 -7.85
N ASP A 76 -12.37 -8.82 -7.59
CA ASP A 76 -11.73 -9.12 -6.31
C ASP A 76 -10.33 -9.71 -6.53
N GLY A 77 -9.64 -10.05 -5.44
CA GLY A 77 -8.30 -10.65 -5.50
C GLY A 77 -8.23 -12.04 -6.15
N LYS A 78 -9.37 -12.60 -6.57
CA LYS A 78 -9.45 -13.88 -7.30
C LYS A 78 -9.88 -13.69 -8.76
N THR A 79 -10.20 -12.46 -9.15
CA THR A 79 -10.58 -12.14 -10.52
C THR A 79 -9.36 -12.20 -11.41
N VAL A 80 -9.46 -12.94 -12.51
CA VAL A 80 -8.35 -13.14 -13.45
C VAL A 80 -8.38 -12.05 -14.52
N PHE A 81 -7.24 -11.37 -14.69
CA PHE A 81 -7.01 -10.39 -15.74
C PHE A 81 -5.85 -10.83 -16.62
N GLU A 82 -5.90 -10.45 -17.89
CA GLU A 82 -4.72 -10.50 -18.73
C GLU A 82 -3.72 -9.43 -18.27
N ILE A 83 -2.49 -9.84 -17.98
CA ILE A 83 -1.42 -8.93 -17.51
C ILE A 83 -0.42 -8.54 -18.60
N GLY A 84 -0.61 -9.06 -19.81
CA GLY A 84 0.29 -8.85 -20.95
C GLY A 84 1.74 -9.25 -20.65
N GLY A 85 2.70 -8.41 -21.07
CA GLY A 85 4.13 -8.64 -20.94
C GLY A 85 4.67 -8.69 -19.50
N LEU A 86 3.83 -8.49 -18.48
CA LEU A 86 4.20 -8.75 -17.09
C LEU A 86 4.46 -10.25 -16.83
N THR A 87 4.11 -11.14 -17.74
CA THR A 87 4.49 -12.56 -17.69
C THR A 87 5.99 -12.80 -17.93
N THR A 88 6.70 -11.91 -18.62
CA THR A 88 8.09 -12.14 -19.05
C THR A 88 9.07 -12.44 -17.90
N PRO A 89 9.05 -11.72 -16.75
CA PRO A 89 9.92 -12.06 -15.61
C PRO A 89 9.58 -13.38 -14.92
N LEU A 90 8.38 -13.95 -15.15
CA LEU A 90 7.91 -15.18 -14.49
C LEU A 90 8.31 -16.45 -15.25
N THR A 91 8.65 -16.34 -16.53
CA THR A 91 9.00 -17.46 -17.42
C THR A 91 10.51 -17.62 -17.64
N GLY A 92 11.32 -17.01 -16.76
CA GLY A 92 12.79 -17.01 -16.84
C GLY A 92 13.42 -18.40 -16.80
#